data_AF-A0A4R2GF84-F1
#
_entry.id   AF-A0A4R2GF84-F1
#
_cell.length_a   1.000
_cell.length_b   1.000
_cell.length_c   1.000
_cell.angle_alpha   90.00
_cell.angle_beta   90.00
_cell.angle_gamma   90.00
#
_symmetry.space_group_name_H-M   'P 1'
#
loop_
_entity.id
_entity.type
_entity.pdbx_description
1 polymer ?
#
loop_
_entity_poly.entity_id
_entity_poly.type
_entity_poly.pdbx_seq_one_letter_code
_entity_poly.pdbx_strand_id
1 'polypeptide(L)'
;MTDEASVKSTPSNRRGRPKSAPLAKQQRHVAKRYQDLLNVRQQFDLELKQHYPNLNPAELSDVAQIALATAEEYRLWSEIDNQLLAIQRHKDPETQLVLQLERFQQHLVQLQTTYQLILSQRNQPVLPSKIYWRHASSETINNAISYLSSHSANQQTVTLYGFALWLKAQCVESDEKNGVKTWRTLIRKVLGHIIEKRIGLVYPIHNANTAGRPKLPTPVDLVRAEQALIDDYQELAITYRTLQILPLTPEQVWRNQQHSIFKKVGRKPLTKHQKALRKQSKLEEQLRELERNKEAILATESERHTVRGRKPLTYQQLRSSLLEKIQALTELSA
;
A
#
# COMPACT_ATOMS: atom_id res chain seq x y z
N MET A 1 -9.25 55.96 -28.99
CA MET A 1 -8.31 54.94 -29.51
C MET A 1 -7.75 54.18 -28.32
N THR A 2 -8.19 52.94 -28.15
CA THR A 2 -7.43 51.76 -27.69
C THR A 2 -8.44 50.65 -27.46
N ASP A 3 -8.32 49.63 -28.31
CA ASP A 3 -9.21 48.49 -28.47
C ASP A 3 -9.26 47.60 -27.23
N GLU A 4 -10.46 47.38 -26.68
CA GLU A 4 -10.74 46.24 -25.83
C GLU A 4 -10.88 45.00 -26.72
N ALA A 5 -9.75 44.33 -26.94
CA ALA A 5 -9.70 43.03 -27.57
C ALA A 5 -10.49 42.02 -26.72
N SER A 6 -11.73 41.78 -27.12
CA SER A 6 -12.56 40.66 -26.70
C SER A 6 -11.85 39.35 -27.04
N VAL A 7 -11.16 38.76 -26.06
CA VAL A 7 -10.60 37.40 -26.16
C VAL A 7 -11.77 36.42 -26.06
N LYS A 8 -12.50 36.25 -27.16
CA LYS A 8 -13.38 35.09 -27.35
C LYS A 8 -12.49 33.86 -27.51
N SER A 9 -12.33 33.11 -26.42
CA SER A 9 -11.77 31.76 -26.48
C SER A 9 -12.66 30.90 -27.38
N THR A 10 -12.15 30.54 -28.54
CA THR A 10 -12.80 29.57 -29.44
C THR A 10 -12.76 28.19 -28.77
N PRO A 11 -13.91 27.54 -28.52
CA PRO A 11 -13.91 26.18 -28.01
C PRO A 11 -13.37 25.25 -29.11
N SER A 12 -12.16 24.73 -28.92
CA SER A 12 -11.61 23.70 -29.78
C SER A 12 -12.52 22.47 -29.69
N ASN A 13 -13.32 22.25 -30.73
CA ASN A 13 -14.27 21.16 -30.87
C ASN A 13 -13.53 19.82 -31.12
N ARG A 14 -12.67 19.40 -30.19
CA ARG A 14 -12.16 18.02 -30.17
C ARG A 14 -13.27 17.16 -29.60
N ARG A 15 -13.88 16.30 -30.44
CA ARG A 15 -14.80 15.24 -30.00
C ARG A 15 -14.07 14.38 -28.95
N GLY A 16 -14.42 14.61 -27.69
CA GLY A 16 -13.82 13.99 -26.53
C GLY A 16 -14.43 14.61 -25.27
N ARG A 17 -14.50 13.84 -24.18
CA ARG A 17 -15.07 14.32 -22.91
C ARG A 17 -14.31 15.58 -22.47
N PRO A 18 -14.98 16.67 -22.04
CA PRO A 18 -14.31 17.84 -21.49
C PRO A 18 -13.40 17.39 -20.34
N LYS A 19 -12.13 17.79 -20.39
CA LYS A 19 -11.17 17.49 -19.31
C LYS A 19 -11.71 18.13 -18.03
N SER A 20 -11.86 17.35 -16.97
CA SER A 20 -12.25 17.89 -15.67
C SER A 20 -11.21 18.90 -15.21
N ALA A 21 -11.65 20.03 -14.66
CA ALA A 21 -10.76 21.01 -14.05
C ALA A 21 -9.80 20.32 -13.04
N PRO A 22 -8.50 20.67 -13.03
CA PRO A 22 -7.51 20.06 -12.13
C PRO A 22 -7.94 20.07 -10.66
N LEU A 23 -8.49 21.20 -10.20
CA LEU A 23 -9.03 21.35 -8.84
C LEU A 23 -10.14 20.35 -8.54
N ALA A 24 -11.12 20.20 -9.44
CA ALA A 24 -12.23 19.26 -9.27
C ALA A 24 -11.75 17.80 -9.24
N LYS A 25 -10.65 17.48 -9.94
CA LYS A 25 -10.03 16.15 -9.91
C LYS A 25 -9.37 15.90 -8.55
N GLN A 26 -8.61 16.86 -8.03
CA GLN A 26 -7.97 16.76 -6.70
C GLN A 26 -9.02 16.68 -5.58
N GLN A 27 -10.05 17.53 -5.61
CA GLN A 27 -11.17 17.47 -4.66
C GLN A 27 -11.83 16.09 -4.63
N ARG A 28 -12.09 15.49 -5.81
CA ARG A 28 -12.63 14.12 -5.88
C ARG A 28 -11.66 13.08 -5.32
N HIS A 29 -10.36 13.28 -5.51
CA HIS A 29 -9.36 12.37 -4.97
C HIS A 29 -9.33 12.40 -3.44
N VAL A 30 -9.24 13.61 -2.84
CA VAL A 30 -9.30 13.81 -1.39
C VAL A 30 -10.62 13.29 -0.81
N ALA A 31 -11.74 13.57 -1.46
CA ALA A 31 -13.04 13.05 -1.05
C ALA A 31 -13.08 11.51 -1.03
N LYS A 32 -12.50 10.86 -2.06
CA LYS A 32 -12.39 9.40 -2.08
C LYS A 32 -11.50 8.88 -0.95
N ARG A 33 -10.34 9.50 -0.71
CA ARG A 33 -9.45 9.13 0.41
C ARG A 33 -10.15 9.23 1.75
N TYR A 34 -10.92 10.29 1.95
CA TYR A 34 -11.70 10.48 3.17
C TYR A 34 -12.74 9.37 3.36
N GLN A 35 -13.45 8.98 2.28
CA GLN A 35 -14.37 7.85 2.33
C GLN A 35 -13.65 6.52 2.64
N ASP A 36 -12.51 6.26 1.99
CA ASP A 36 -11.71 5.06 2.22
C ASP A 36 -11.24 5.01 3.69
N LEU A 37 -10.80 6.14 4.25
CA LEU A 37 -10.45 6.29 5.67
C LEU A 37 -11.64 5.95 6.59
N LEU A 38 -12.83 6.50 6.33
CA LEU A 38 -14.02 6.20 7.13
C LEU A 38 -14.34 4.69 7.12
N ASN A 39 -14.22 4.03 5.96
CA ASN A 39 -14.50 2.61 5.85
C ASN A 39 -13.50 1.78 6.67
N VAL A 40 -12.20 2.10 6.58
CA VAL A 40 -11.16 1.39 7.35
C VAL A 40 -11.31 1.66 8.84
N ARG A 41 -11.68 2.89 9.24
CA ARG A 41 -11.91 3.24 10.65
C ARG A 41 -13.09 2.47 11.24
N GLN A 42 -14.20 2.37 10.50
CA GLN A 42 -15.34 1.56 10.91
C GLN A 42 -14.97 0.08 11.08
N GLN A 43 -14.15 -0.46 10.16
CA GLN A 43 -13.65 -1.83 10.27
C GLN A 43 -12.76 -1.99 11.51
N PHE A 44 -11.84 -1.06 11.75
CA PHE A 44 -10.95 -1.07 12.91
C PHE A 44 -11.72 -1.06 14.22
N ASP A 45 -12.68 -0.14 14.37
CA ASP A 45 -13.49 0.01 15.59
C ASP A 45 -14.37 -1.22 15.83
N LEU A 46 -14.89 -1.83 14.77
CA LEU A 46 -15.71 -3.04 14.84
C LEU A 46 -14.88 -4.26 15.27
N GLU A 47 -13.72 -4.47 14.65
CA GLU A 47 -12.80 -5.57 15.00
C GLU A 47 -12.28 -5.39 16.44
N LEU A 48 -12.00 -4.16 16.88
CA LEU A 48 -11.55 -3.88 18.24
C LEU A 48 -12.63 -4.22 19.28
N LYS A 49 -13.88 -3.79 19.05
CA LYS A 49 -15.02 -4.12 19.93
C LYS A 49 -15.31 -5.62 19.98
N GLN A 50 -15.14 -6.32 18.86
CA GLN A 50 -15.30 -7.78 18.82
C GLN A 50 -14.21 -8.51 19.60
N HIS A 51 -12.98 -8.00 19.57
CA HIS A 51 -11.87 -8.60 20.30
C HIS A 51 -11.94 -8.32 21.80
N TYR A 52 -12.44 -7.15 22.18
CA TYR A 52 -12.53 -6.69 23.57
C TYR A 52 -13.98 -6.32 23.96
N PRO A 53 -14.90 -7.30 24.02
CA PRO A 53 -16.33 -7.02 24.22
C PRO A 53 -16.67 -6.48 25.62
N ASN A 54 -15.80 -6.72 26.61
CA ASN A 54 -16.03 -6.36 28.00
C ASN A 54 -15.40 -5.02 28.40
N LEU A 55 -14.60 -4.41 27.53
CA LEU A 55 -13.96 -3.13 27.83
C LEU A 55 -14.96 -1.99 27.69
N ASN A 56 -14.87 -1.02 28.59
CA ASN A 56 -15.64 0.20 28.50
C ASN A 56 -15.09 1.12 27.39
N PRO A 57 -15.81 2.20 26.99
CA PRO A 57 -15.35 3.08 25.91
C PRO A 57 -13.99 3.75 26.14
N ALA A 58 -13.61 4.04 27.39
CA ALA A 58 -12.31 4.64 27.71
C ALA A 58 -11.18 3.63 27.56
N GLU A 59 -11.36 2.41 28.10
CA GLU A 59 -10.40 1.31 27.97
C GLU A 59 -10.21 0.90 26.49
N LEU A 60 -11.30 0.87 25.71
CA LEU A 60 -11.22 0.64 24.26
C LEU A 60 -10.41 1.75 23.56
N SER A 61 -10.56 3.00 23.98
CA SER A 61 -9.78 4.11 23.44
C SER A 61 -8.29 3.96 23.76
N ASP A 62 -7.93 3.52 24.96
CA ASP A 62 -6.54 3.30 25.35
C ASP A 62 -5.90 2.18 24.52
N VAL A 63 -6.61 1.06 24.35
CA VAL A 63 -6.16 -0.06 23.49
C VAL A 63 -6.03 0.39 22.03
N ALA A 64 -7.00 1.16 21.53
CA ALA A 64 -6.95 1.72 20.18
C ALA A 64 -5.71 2.61 20.00
N GLN A 65 -5.42 3.49 20.96
CA GLN A 65 -4.28 4.38 20.92
C GLN A 65 -2.95 3.59 20.89
N ILE A 66 -2.83 2.52 21.68
CA ILE A 66 -1.65 1.65 21.68
C ILE A 66 -1.49 0.96 20.32
N ALA A 67 -2.57 0.41 19.77
CA ALA A 67 -2.56 -0.26 18.47
C ALA A 67 -2.17 0.71 17.34
N LEU A 68 -2.73 1.92 17.33
CA LEU A 68 -2.44 2.95 16.33
C LEU A 68 -1.02 3.53 16.47
N ALA A 69 -0.54 3.76 17.69
CA ALA A 69 0.84 4.21 17.91
C ALA A 69 1.86 3.18 17.41
N THR A 70 1.58 1.88 17.63
CA THR A 70 2.43 0.79 17.12
C THR A 70 2.31 0.64 15.60
N ALA A 71 1.12 0.88 15.04
CA ALA A 71 0.92 0.87 13.59
C ALA A 71 1.63 2.05 12.90
N GLU A 72 1.73 3.21 13.56
CA GLU A 72 2.49 4.36 13.08
C GLU A 72 4.00 4.08 13.09
N GLU A 73 4.52 3.42 14.13
CA GLU A 73 5.90 2.91 14.14
C GLU A 73 6.16 1.99 12.93
N TYR A 74 5.24 1.06 12.66
CA TYR A 74 5.32 0.19 11.48
C TYR A 74 5.31 1.01 10.18
N ARG A 75 4.42 2.02 10.06
CA ARG A 75 4.32 2.87 8.87
C ARG A 75 5.67 3.52 8.57
N LEU A 76 6.28 4.17 9.57
CA LEU A 76 7.57 4.85 9.44
C LEU A 76 8.68 3.91 8.97
N TRP A 77 8.82 2.74 9.58
CA TRP A 77 9.79 1.73 9.11
C TRP A 77 9.48 1.24 7.69
N SER A 78 8.21 1.10 7.35
CA SER A 78 7.80 0.60 6.04
C SER A 78 8.06 1.60 4.92
N GLU A 79 8.00 2.91 5.20
CA GLU A 79 8.36 3.97 4.25
C GLU A 79 9.85 3.94 3.93
N ILE A 80 10.67 3.77 4.97
CA ILE A 80 12.12 3.58 4.84
C ILE A 80 12.42 2.34 3.97
N ASP A 81 11.81 1.17 4.23
CA ASP A 81 12.00 -0.02 3.38
C ASP A 81 11.52 0.19 1.94
N ASN A 82 10.38 0.86 1.74
CA ASN A 82 9.82 1.12 0.41
C ASN A 82 10.72 2.06 -0.41
N GLN A 83 11.32 3.07 0.22
CA GLN A 83 12.26 3.97 -0.44
C GLN A 83 13.54 3.22 -0.82
N LEU A 84 14.10 2.42 0.09
CA LEU A 84 15.25 1.57 -0.21
C LEU A 84 14.93 0.51 -1.28
N LEU A 85 13.70 0.00 -1.32
CA LEU A 85 13.24 -0.91 -2.38
C LEU A 85 13.24 -0.23 -3.74
N ALA A 86 12.77 1.02 -3.80
CA ALA A 86 12.75 1.81 -5.03
C ALA A 86 14.16 2.08 -5.52
N ILE A 87 15.08 2.44 -4.62
CA ILE A 87 16.51 2.61 -4.91
C ILE A 87 17.12 1.30 -5.44
N GLN A 88 16.93 0.18 -4.72
CA GLN A 88 17.48 -1.12 -5.10
C GLN A 88 16.98 -1.60 -6.47
N ARG A 89 15.74 -1.29 -6.84
CA ARG A 89 15.15 -1.69 -8.13
C ARG A 89 15.46 -0.72 -9.27
N HIS A 90 16.11 0.40 -8.98
CA HIS A 90 16.47 1.37 -9.99
C HIS A 90 17.56 0.81 -10.92
N LYS A 91 17.61 1.29 -12.16
CA LYS A 91 18.64 0.89 -13.13
C LYS A 91 20.05 1.26 -12.65
N ASP A 92 20.14 2.37 -11.93
CA ASP A 92 21.34 2.88 -11.31
C ASP A 92 21.07 3.16 -9.82
N PRO A 93 21.26 2.16 -8.94
CA PRO A 93 20.96 2.29 -7.51
C PRO A 93 21.85 3.28 -6.78
N GLU A 94 23.10 3.47 -7.22
CA GLU A 94 24.08 4.33 -6.53
C GLU A 94 23.70 5.80 -6.68
N THR A 95 23.49 6.24 -7.92
CA THR A 95 23.03 7.60 -8.20
C THR A 95 21.67 7.84 -7.54
N GLN A 96 20.77 6.85 -7.58
CA GLN A 96 19.45 6.99 -6.94
C GLN A 96 19.55 7.09 -5.42
N LEU A 97 20.50 6.39 -4.78
CA LEU A 97 20.75 6.50 -3.35
C LEU A 97 21.19 7.93 -2.99
N VAL A 98 22.15 8.49 -3.73
CA VAL A 98 22.64 9.86 -3.52
C VAL A 98 21.50 10.88 -3.68
N LEU A 99 20.71 10.78 -4.75
CA LEU A 99 19.59 11.69 -5.01
C LEU A 99 18.47 11.61 -3.96
N GLN A 100 18.27 10.45 -3.35
CA GLN A 100 17.22 10.21 -2.36
C GLN A 100 17.72 10.31 -0.92
N LEU A 101 19.02 10.55 -0.72
CA LEU A 101 19.67 10.50 0.59
C LEU A 101 19.07 11.49 1.58
N GLU A 102 18.83 12.73 1.15
CA GLU A 102 18.25 13.77 2.00
C GLU A 102 16.85 13.36 2.49
N ARG A 103 15.99 12.93 1.56
CA ARG A 103 14.64 12.45 1.90
C ARG A 103 14.69 11.22 2.81
N PHE A 104 15.62 10.31 2.55
CA PHE A 104 15.82 9.12 3.40
C PHE A 104 16.23 9.51 4.83
N GLN A 105 17.15 10.47 4.96
CA GLN A 105 17.56 11.01 6.26
C GLN A 105 16.41 11.72 6.99
N GLN A 106 15.53 12.43 6.27
CA GLN A 106 14.34 13.05 6.85
C GLN A 106 13.40 12.00 7.47
N HIS A 107 13.12 10.89 6.76
CA HIS A 107 12.32 9.80 7.31
C HIS A 107 12.97 9.16 8.55
N LEU A 108 14.30 9.01 8.55
CA LEU A 108 15.02 8.53 9.74
C LEU A 108 14.96 9.51 10.91
N VAL A 109 15.03 10.81 10.66
CA VAL A 109 14.89 11.85 11.69
C VAL A 109 13.49 11.82 12.28
N GLN A 110 12.45 11.67 11.46
CA GLN A 110 11.08 11.51 11.94
C GLN A 110 10.97 10.29 12.86
N LEU A 111 11.47 9.13 12.43
CA LEU A 111 11.47 7.91 13.22
C LEU A 111 12.24 8.05 14.55
N GLN A 112 13.42 8.68 14.51
CA GLN A 112 14.22 8.98 15.70
C GLN A 112 13.47 9.90 16.68
N THR A 113 12.79 10.92 16.16
CA THR A 113 12.03 11.88 16.96
C THR A 113 10.85 11.20 17.65
N THR A 114 10.13 10.33 16.94
CA THR A 114 9.05 9.50 17.51
C THR A 114 9.55 8.64 18.65
N TYR A 115 10.68 7.96 18.48
CA TYR A 115 11.26 7.16 19.57
C TYR A 115 11.72 8.00 20.77
N GLN A 116 12.35 9.14 20.51
CA GLN A 116 12.77 10.05 21.56
C GLN A 116 11.58 10.54 22.39
N LEU A 117 10.46 10.88 21.74
CA LEU A 117 9.21 11.27 22.39
C LEU A 117 8.65 10.15 23.27
N ILE A 118 8.62 8.91 22.76
CA ILE A 118 8.12 7.74 23.51
C ILE A 118 8.99 7.50 24.75
N LEU A 119 10.31 7.57 24.61
CA LEU A 119 11.23 7.36 25.74
C LEU A 119 11.15 8.49 26.77
N SER A 120 11.01 9.74 26.33
CA SER A 120 10.87 10.89 27.23
C SER A 120 9.59 10.84 28.03
N GLN A 121 8.46 10.43 27.42
CA GLN A 121 7.20 10.23 28.12
C GLN A 121 7.28 9.16 29.22
N ARG A 122 8.20 8.21 29.09
CA ARG A 122 8.38 7.09 30.03
C ARG A 122 9.45 7.36 31.10
N ASN A 123 9.96 8.59 31.20
CA ASN A 123 11.05 8.98 32.10
C ASN A 123 12.28 8.05 32.01
N GLN A 124 12.50 7.41 30.86
CA GLN A 124 13.68 6.60 30.65
C GLN A 124 14.84 7.50 30.23
N PRO A 125 16.06 7.28 30.77
CA PRO A 125 17.22 7.95 30.23
C PRO A 125 17.32 7.56 28.76
N VAL A 126 17.21 8.55 27.87
CA VAL A 126 17.59 8.37 26.48
C VAL A 126 19.08 8.02 26.55
N LEU A 127 19.45 6.74 26.35
CA LEU A 127 20.67 6.24 25.68
C LEU A 127 21.01 4.80 26.07
N PRO A 128 21.61 4.05 25.12
CA PRO A 128 23.05 3.82 25.12
C PRO A 128 23.72 4.83 24.19
N SER A 129 24.87 5.37 24.59
CA SER A 129 25.60 6.46 23.91
C SER A 129 25.45 6.41 22.38
N LYS A 130 25.13 7.54 21.73
CA LYS A 130 25.10 7.65 20.25
C LYS A 130 26.35 7.03 19.61
N ILE A 131 27.45 7.01 20.36
CA ILE A 131 28.75 6.43 20.06
C ILE A 131 28.70 4.89 19.96
N TYR A 132 28.02 4.17 20.87
CA TYR A 132 27.98 2.70 20.85
C TYR A 132 27.28 2.16 19.60
N TRP A 133 26.13 2.74 19.25
CA TRP A 133 25.36 2.28 18.09
C TRP A 133 25.99 2.71 16.77
N ARG A 134 26.68 3.85 16.71
CA ARG A 134 27.29 4.35 15.46
C ARG A 134 28.31 3.37 14.86
N HIS A 135 29.08 2.70 15.72
CA HIS A 135 30.17 1.80 15.30
C HIS A 135 29.78 0.31 15.37
N ALA A 136 28.50 -0.01 15.59
CA ALA A 136 28.04 -1.40 15.58
C ALA A 136 28.16 -2.02 14.18
N SER A 137 28.57 -3.29 14.11
CA SER A 137 28.56 -4.04 12.85
C SER A 137 27.13 -4.46 12.47
N SER A 138 26.90 -4.75 11.19
CA SER A 138 25.60 -5.28 10.72
C SER A 138 25.19 -6.57 11.46
N GLU A 139 26.16 -7.38 11.88
CA GLU A 139 25.91 -8.60 12.66
C GLU A 139 25.43 -8.29 14.08
N THR A 140 26.05 -7.33 14.77
CA THR A 140 25.60 -6.87 16.08
C THR A 140 24.17 -6.35 16.03
N ILE A 141 23.84 -5.56 15.01
CA ILE A 141 22.47 -5.06 14.78
C ILE A 141 21.50 -6.21 14.51
N ASN A 142 21.89 -7.16 13.66
CA ASN A 142 21.08 -8.33 13.35
C ASN A 142 20.75 -9.16 14.59
N ASN A 143 21.74 -9.36 15.47
CA ASN A 143 21.57 -10.07 16.73
C ASN A 143 20.63 -9.29 17.65
N ALA A 144 20.85 -7.98 17.84
CA ALA A 144 19.98 -7.14 18.65
C ALA A 144 18.51 -7.19 18.18
N ILE A 145 18.26 -7.12 16.87
CA ILE A 145 16.91 -7.24 16.29
C ILE A 145 16.32 -8.63 16.56
N SER A 146 17.11 -9.69 16.42
CA SER A 146 16.63 -11.07 16.62
C SER A 146 16.23 -11.34 18.07
N TYR A 147 16.89 -10.69 19.03
CA TYR A 147 16.56 -10.78 20.46
C TYR A 147 15.48 -9.79 20.91
N LEU A 148 14.87 -8.97 20.04
CA LEU A 148 13.83 -8.01 20.48
C LEU A 148 12.70 -8.68 21.26
N SER A 149 12.31 -9.90 20.88
CA SER A 149 11.24 -10.65 21.55
C SER A 149 11.53 -11.04 23.01
N SER A 150 12.81 -11.12 23.42
CA SER A 150 13.19 -11.40 24.81
C SER A 150 13.35 -10.14 25.66
N HIS A 151 13.22 -8.96 25.05
CA HIS A 151 13.35 -7.68 25.73
C HIS A 151 11.99 -7.13 26.18
N SER A 152 12.00 -6.36 27.28
CA SER A 152 10.84 -5.54 27.66
C SER A 152 10.48 -4.53 26.57
N ALA A 153 9.23 -4.05 26.54
CA ALA A 153 8.76 -3.07 25.55
C ALA A 153 9.66 -1.82 25.48
N ASN A 154 10.18 -1.39 26.63
CA ASN A 154 11.12 -0.26 26.73
C ASN A 154 12.48 -0.57 26.10
N GLN A 155 13.09 -1.70 26.43
CA GLN A 155 14.36 -2.13 25.84
C GLN A 155 14.24 -2.35 24.32
N GLN A 156 13.11 -2.87 23.86
CA GLN A 156 12.82 -2.97 22.42
C GLN A 156 12.81 -1.58 21.78
N THR A 157 12.12 -0.60 22.38
CA THR A 157 12.07 0.78 21.87
C THR A 157 13.45 1.42 21.83
N VAL A 158 14.27 1.22 22.87
CA VAL A 158 15.66 1.68 22.91
C VAL A 158 16.51 1.04 21.81
N THR A 159 16.33 -0.27 21.58
CA THR A 159 17.06 -1.02 20.54
C THR A 159 16.68 -0.54 19.14
N LEU A 160 15.39 -0.34 18.87
CA LEU A 160 14.91 0.17 17.59
C LEU A 160 15.34 1.62 17.35
N TYR A 161 15.39 2.44 18.40
CA TYR A 161 15.98 3.77 18.34
C TYR A 161 17.47 3.73 18.00
N GLY A 162 18.24 2.86 18.67
CA GLY A 162 19.65 2.61 18.37
C GLY A 162 19.87 2.16 16.93
N PHE A 163 19.01 1.29 16.41
CA PHE A 163 19.05 0.86 15.02
C PHE A 163 18.77 2.02 14.04
N ALA A 164 17.79 2.88 14.34
CA ALA A 164 17.53 4.06 13.52
C ALA A 164 18.71 5.06 13.52
N LEU A 165 19.42 5.20 14.64
CA LEU A 165 20.64 6.01 14.75
C LEU A 165 21.80 5.41 13.93
N TRP A 166 22.02 4.09 14.07
CA TRP A 166 23.02 3.37 13.28
C TRP A 166 22.75 3.53 11.78
N LEU A 167 21.52 3.29 11.33
CA LEU A 167 21.15 3.37 9.92
C LEU A 167 21.42 4.78 9.35
N LYS A 168 21.13 5.82 10.13
CA LYS A 168 21.44 7.21 9.74
C LYS A 168 22.95 7.45 9.61
N ALA A 169 23.76 6.92 10.52
CA ALA A 169 25.21 7.05 10.45
C ALA A 169 25.80 6.31 9.24
N GLN A 170 25.32 5.09 8.97
CA GLN A 170 25.73 4.31 7.81
C GLN A 170 25.44 5.05 6.50
N CYS A 171 24.36 5.82 6.42
CA CYS A 171 24.06 6.62 5.23
C CYS A 171 25.02 7.79 4.98
N VAL A 172 25.80 8.21 5.97
CA VAL A 172 26.82 9.27 5.82
C VAL A 172 28.19 8.66 5.50
N GLU A 173 28.45 7.44 5.99
CA GLU A 173 29.78 6.82 5.98
C GLU A 173 29.94 5.68 4.95
N SER A 174 28.85 5.15 4.37
CA SER A 174 28.89 3.97 3.50
C SER A 174 29.01 4.30 2.01
N ASP A 175 30.18 3.99 1.43
CA ASP A 175 30.41 3.88 -0.03
C ASP A 175 30.00 2.51 -0.62
N GLU A 176 29.41 1.61 0.18
CA GLU A 176 29.19 0.23 -0.26
C GLU A 176 27.89 -0.03 -1.05
N LYS A 177 28.05 -0.53 -2.28
CA LYS A 177 27.00 -1.09 -3.16
C LYS A 177 26.03 -2.08 -2.49
N ASN A 178 26.47 -2.79 -1.46
CA ASN A 178 25.68 -3.84 -0.79
C ASN A 178 24.93 -3.38 0.47
N GLY A 179 25.17 -2.15 0.95
CA GLY A 179 24.56 -1.61 2.17
C GLY A 179 23.04 -1.62 2.12
N VAL A 180 22.45 -1.15 1.01
CA VAL A 180 20.99 -1.07 0.82
C VAL A 180 20.31 -2.43 1.02
N LYS A 181 20.85 -3.51 0.44
CA LYS A 181 20.24 -4.85 0.57
C LYS A 181 20.29 -5.35 2.02
N THR A 182 21.40 -5.11 2.70
CA THR A 182 21.59 -5.47 4.11
C THR A 182 20.62 -4.69 5.00
N TRP A 183 20.57 -3.37 4.86
CA TRP A 183 19.66 -2.50 5.63
C TRP A 183 18.21 -2.92 5.46
N ARG A 184 17.76 -3.21 4.24
CA ARG A 184 16.41 -3.69 3.98
C ARG A 184 16.10 -5.03 4.63
N THR A 185 17.07 -5.94 4.65
CA THR A 185 16.91 -7.24 5.32
C THR A 185 16.70 -7.05 6.81
N LEU A 186 17.46 -6.15 7.44
CA LEU A 186 17.31 -5.80 8.85
C LEU A 186 15.98 -5.10 9.13
N ILE A 187 15.59 -4.12 8.32
CA ILE A 187 14.30 -3.42 8.45
C ILE A 187 13.12 -4.39 8.31
N ARG A 188 13.18 -5.35 7.38
CA ARG A 188 12.12 -6.35 7.23
C ARG A 188 11.97 -7.24 8.46
N LYS A 189 13.06 -7.58 9.14
CA LYS A 189 13.00 -8.28 10.43
C LYS A 189 12.29 -7.43 11.49
N VAL A 190 12.59 -6.13 11.55
CA VAL A 190 11.91 -5.17 12.43
C VAL A 190 10.41 -5.10 12.10
N LEU A 191 10.04 -4.97 10.83
CA LEU A 191 8.64 -4.92 10.39
C LEU A 191 7.87 -6.19 10.77
N GLY A 192 8.49 -7.37 10.59
CA GLY A 192 7.91 -8.65 11.03
C GLY A 192 7.71 -8.68 12.55
N HIS A 193 8.73 -8.26 13.31
CA HIS A 193 8.64 -8.16 14.76
C HIS A 193 7.53 -7.21 15.23
N ILE A 194 7.39 -6.03 14.65
CA ILE A 194 6.35 -5.07 15.03
C ILE A 194 4.95 -5.67 14.78
N ILE A 195 4.73 -6.31 13.63
CA ILE A 195 3.46 -6.99 13.34
C ILE A 195 3.20 -8.09 14.38
N GLU A 196 4.10 -9.06 14.49
CA GLU A 196 3.84 -10.29 15.25
C GLU A 196 3.87 -10.08 16.77
N LYS A 197 4.76 -9.21 17.27
CA LYS A 197 5.11 -9.12 18.68
C LYS A 197 4.71 -7.80 19.34
N ARG A 198 4.27 -6.79 18.58
CA ARG A 198 3.74 -5.55 19.15
C ARG A 198 2.28 -5.35 18.78
N ILE A 199 1.94 -5.32 17.49
CA ILE A 199 0.54 -5.19 17.04
C ILE A 199 -0.24 -6.44 17.45
N GLY A 200 0.30 -7.64 17.20
CA GLY A 200 -0.35 -8.91 17.51
C GLY A 200 -0.65 -9.17 18.99
N LEU A 201 -0.06 -8.39 19.91
CA LEU A 201 -0.37 -8.47 21.34
C LEU A 201 -1.63 -7.65 21.72
N VAL A 202 -1.98 -6.65 20.92
CA VAL A 202 -3.01 -5.64 21.25
C VAL A 202 -4.15 -5.64 20.22
N TYR A 203 -3.95 -6.30 19.08
CA TYR A 203 -4.92 -6.35 18.00
C TYR A 203 -4.92 -7.73 17.34
N PRO A 204 -6.10 -8.29 17.03
CA PRO A 204 -6.18 -9.59 16.39
C PRO A 204 -5.63 -9.52 14.97
N ILE A 205 -4.59 -10.30 14.69
CA ILE A 205 -4.06 -10.45 13.33
C ILE A 205 -4.64 -11.72 12.74
N HIS A 206 -5.58 -11.55 11.81
CA HIS A 206 -6.11 -12.68 11.04
C HIS A 206 -5.06 -13.08 9.99
N ASN A 207 -4.39 -14.21 10.23
CA ASN A 207 -3.56 -14.87 9.23
C ASN A 207 -4.46 -15.29 8.07
N ALA A 208 -4.49 -14.49 7.00
CA ALA A 208 -5.16 -14.88 5.79
C ALA A 208 -4.36 -16.04 5.17
N ASN A 209 -4.85 -17.28 5.32
CA ASN A 209 -4.32 -18.48 4.64
C ASN A 209 -4.53 -18.43 3.11
N THR A 210 -4.61 -17.25 2.51
CA THR A 210 -4.76 -17.05 1.08
C THR A 210 -3.38 -16.92 0.45
N ALA A 211 -3.15 -17.70 -0.60
CA ALA A 211 -1.95 -17.59 -1.43
C ALA A 211 -1.84 -16.14 -1.97
N GLY A 212 -0.78 -15.43 -1.59
CA GLY A 212 -0.58 -14.03 -1.98
C GLY A 212 0.30 -13.25 -1.01
N ARG A 213 0.36 -11.93 -1.22
CA ARG A 213 1.01 -11.01 -0.27
C ARG A 213 0.19 -11.02 1.02
N PRO A 214 0.80 -11.22 2.21
CA PRO A 214 0.08 -11.17 3.47
C PRO A 214 -0.62 -9.81 3.59
N LYS A 215 -1.91 -9.84 3.94
CA LYS A 215 -2.68 -8.62 4.19
C LYS A 215 -2.08 -7.94 5.43
N LEU A 216 -1.94 -6.62 5.37
CA LEU A 216 -1.49 -5.87 6.54
C LEU A 216 -2.58 -5.85 7.60
N PRO A 217 -2.21 -5.74 8.89
CA PRO A 217 -3.19 -5.55 9.95
C PRO A 217 -4.02 -4.28 9.72
N THR A 218 -5.31 -4.32 10.02
CA THR A 218 -6.23 -3.19 9.90
C THR A 218 -5.72 -1.88 10.54
N PRO A 219 -5.05 -1.88 11.71
CA PRO A 219 -4.49 -0.66 12.30
C PRO A 219 -3.42 -0.01 11.39
N VAL A 220 -2.63 -0.81 10.69
CA VAL A 220 -1.63 -0.33 9.73
C VAL A 220 -2.31 0.27 8.50
N ASP A 221 -3.36 -0.38 8.00
CA ASP A 221 -4.15 0.15 6.88
C ASP A 221 -4.83 1.48 7.25
N LEU A 222 -5.30 1.62 8.49
CA LEU A 222 -5.92 2.84 9.00
C LEU A 222 -4.93 4.00 9.02
N VAL A 223 -3.78 3.83 9.67
CA VAL A 223 -2.74 4.86 9.76
C VAL A 223 -2.20 5.25 8.38
N ARG A 224 -2.10 4.30 7.45
CA ARG A 224 -1.74 4.59 6.05
C ARG A 224 -2.82 5.37 5.30
N ALA A 225 -4.09 5.07 5.54
CA ALA A 225 -5.20 5.82 4.95
C ALA A 225 -5.25 7.26 5.49
N GLU A 226 -4.96 7.46 6.78
CA GLU A 226 -4.83 8.78 7.40
C GLU A 226 -3.69 9.57 6.77
N GLN A 227 -2.48 9.00 6.70
CA GLN A 227 -1.35 9.69 6.08
C GLN A 227 -1.60 10.02 4.60
N ALA A 228 -2.15 9.09 3.81
CA ALA A 228 -2.47 9.34 2.41
C ALA A 228 -3.50 10.46 2.24
N LEU A 229 -4.47 10.57 3.15
CA LEU A 229 -5.41 11.68 3.16
C LEU A 229 -4.71 13.01 3.47
N ILE A 230 -3.80 13.03 4.46
CA ILE A 230 -3.03 14.22 4.84
C ILE A 230 -2.20 14.70 3.64
N ASP A 231 -1.47 13.80 2.98
CA ASP A 231 -0.61 14.13 1.84
C ASP A 231 -1.44 14.72 0.67
N ASP A 232 -2.50 14.01 0.26
CA ASP A 232 -3.37 14.45 -0.84
C ASP A 232 -4.10 15.77 -0.51
N TYR A 233 -4.43 15.99 0.77
CA TYR A 233 -5.06 17.23 1.23
C TYR A 233 -4.09 18.41 1.25
N GLN A 234 -2.82 18.19 1.63
CA GLN A 234 -1.80 19.24 1.59
C GLN A 234 -1.60 19.76 0.15
N GLU A 235 -1.56 18.88 -0.84
CA GLU A 235 -1.50 19.27 -2.25
C GLU A 235 -2.74 20.09 -2.69
N LEU A 236 -3.93 19.68 -2.24
CA LEU A 236 -5.16 20.43 -2.49
C LEU A 236 -5.14 21.80 -1.81
N ALA A 237 -4.66 21.89 -0.57
CA ALA A 237 -4.56 23.13 0.18
C ALA A 237 -3.60 24.13 -0.49
N ILE A 238 -2.47 23.65 -1.02
CA ILE A 238 -1.57 24.46 -1.85
C ILE A 238 -2.32 24.99 -3.07
N THR A 239 -3.07 24.13 -3.76
CA THR A 239 -3.84 24.51 -4.94
C THR A 239 -4.91 25.56 -4.61
N TYR A 240 -5.63 25.42 -3.49
CA TYR A 240 -6.58 26.44 -3.02
C TYR A 240 -5.93 27.78 -2.77
N ARG A 241 -4.76 27.79 -2.11
CA ARG A 241 -3.98 29.02 -1.87
C ARG A 241 -3.56 29.68 -3.19
N THR A 242 -3.05 28.91 -4.14
CA THR A 242 -2.66 29.43 -5.47
C THR A 242 -3.84 30.03 -6.23
N LEU A 243 -5.03 29.44 -6.09
CA LEU A 243 -6.25 29.93 -6.73
C LEU A 243 -7.00 30.99 -5.90
N GLN A 244 -6.49 31.36 -4.73
CA GLN A 244 -7.13 32.30 -3.78
C GLN A 244 -8.56 31.88 -3.39
N ILE A 245 -8.80 30.57 -3.29
CA ILE A 245 -10.08 29.98 -2.87
C ILE A 245 -9.99 29.64 -1.38
N LEU A 246 -11.10 29.83 -0.65
CA LEU A 246 -11.19 29.40 0.74
C LEU A 246 -10.96 27.88 0.85
N PRO A 247 -9.95 27.43 1.63
CA PRO A 247 -9.68 26.01 1.77
C PRO A 247 -10.80 25.32 2.54
N LEU A 248 -11.34 24.25 1.95
CA LEU A 248 -12.35 23.39 2.57
C LEU A 248 -11.68 22.24 3.30
N THR A 249 -12.21 21.82 4.45
CA THR A 249 -11.72 20.63 5.17
C THR A 249 -11.96 19.35 4.35
N PRO A 250 -11.20 18.26 4.60
CA PRO A 250 -11.42 16.98 3.91
C PRO A 250 -12.87 16.49 3.99
N GLU A 251 -13.51 16.66 5.15
CA GLU A 251 -14.92 16.31 5.35
C GLU A 251 -15.86 17.18 4.50
N GLN A 252 -15.64 18.50 4.43
CA GLN A 252 -16.42 19.40 3.60
C GLN A 252 -16.24 19.08 2.11
N VAL A 253 -15.01 18.81 1.68
CA VAL A 253 -14.70 18.36 0.32
C VAL A 253 -15.44 17.06 0.01
N TRP A 254 -15.45 16.11 0.95
CA TRP A 254 -16.19 14.87 0.82
C TRP A 254 -17.70 15.10 0.70
N ARG A 255 -18.31 15.89 1.58
CA ARG A 255 -19.74 16.26 1.53
C ARG A 255 -20.10 16.89 0.18
N ASN A 256 -19.30 17.83 -0.30
CA ASN A 256 -19.50 18.50 -1.59
C ASN A 256 -19.36 17.56 -2.80
N GLN A 257 -18.58 16.49 -2.67
CA GLN A 257 -18.32 15.53 -3.73
C GLN A 257 -19.09 14.21 -3.58
N GLN A 258 -19.98 14.05 -2.58
CA GLN A 258 -20.74 12.81 -2.37
C GLN A 258 -21.41 12.32 -3.66
N HIS A 259 -22.16 13.20 -4.33
CA HIS A 259 -22.84 12.85 -5.58
C HIS A 259 -21.90 12.47 -6.73
N SER A 260 -20.63 12.92 -6.70
CA SER A 260 -19.64 12.62 -7.73
C SER A 260 -18.82 11.36 -7.44
N ILE A 261 -18.61 11.02 -6.15
CA ILE A 261 -17.97 9.77 -5.70
C ILE A 261 -18.88 8.57 -5.99
N PHE A 262 -20.17 8.69 -5.69
CA PHE A 262 -21.15 7.60 -5.88
C PHE A 262 -21.63 7.45 -7.33
N LYS A 263 -21.55 8.53 -8.13
CA LYS A 263 -21.72 8.40 -9.58
C LYS A 263 -20.45 7.79 -10.18
N LYS A 264 -20.43 6.46 -10.32
CA LYS A 264 -19.50 5.78 -11.25
C LYS A 264 -19.69 6.38 -12.64
N VAL A 265 -18.87 7.37 -13.00
CA VAL A 265 -18.93 7.96 -14.34
C VAL A 265 -18.20 7.02 -15.31
N GLY A 266 -18.93 6.01 -15.75
CA GLY A 266 -18.52 4.98 -16.70
C GLY A 266 -19.75 4.22 -17.19
N ARG A 267 -19.56 3.29 -18.13
CA ARG A 267 -20.64 2.38 -18.54
C ARG A 267 -21.20 1.70 -17.28
N LYS A 268 -22.54 1.62 -17.17
CA LYS A 268 -23.19 0.86 -16.09
C LYS A 268 -22.49 -0.49 -15.99
N PRO A 269 -22.05 -0.91 -14.79
CA PRO A 269 -21.39 -2.21 -14.65
C PRO A 269 -22.35 -3.26 -15.19
N LEU A 270 -21.84 -4.12 -16.09
CA LEU A 270 -22.62 -5.21 -16.63
C LEU A 270 -23.16 -6.04 -15.47
N THR A 271 -24.45 -6.39 -15.53
CA THR A 271 -25.06 -7.30 -14.56
C THR A 271 -24.31 -8.63 -14.56
N LYS A 272 -24.43 -9.42 -13.49
CA LYS A 272 -23.79 -10.76 -13.44
C LYS A 272 -24.17 -11.60 -14.67
N HIS A 273 -25.45 -11.53 -15.07
CA HIS A 273 -25.98 -12.12 -16.30
C HIS A 273 -25.29 -11.59 -17.57
N GLN A 274 -25.17 -10.27 -17.74
CA GLN A 274 -24.48 -9.69 -18.91
C GLN A 274 -22.98 -10.04 -18.97
N LYS A 275 -22.33 -10.20 -17.81
CA LYS A 275 -20.94 -10.69 -17.75
C LYS A 275 -20.85 -12.17 -18.13
N ALA A 276 -21.80 -12.99 -17.68
CA ALA A 276 -21.89 -14.41 -18.04
C ALA A 276 -22.06 -14.59 -19.55
N LEU A 277 -23.04 -13.91 -20.16
CA LEU A 277 -23.29 -13.95 -21.61
C LEU A 277 -22.07 -13.53 -22.44
N ARG A 278 -21.37 -12.44 -22.06
CA ARG A 278 -20.14 -12.04 -22.77
C ARG A 278 -19.02 -13.05 -22.64
N LYS A 279 -18.88 -13.65 -21.46
CA LYS A 279 -17.87 -14.68 -21.21
C LYS A 279 -18.21 -15.95 -21.99
N GLN A 280 -19.48 -16.33 -22.06
CA GLN A 280 -19.99 -17.42 -22.87
C GLN A 280 -19.69 -17.19 -24.35
N SER A 281 -20.10 -16.05 -24.92
CA SER A 281 -19.84 -15.72 -26.33
C SER A 281 -18.35 -15.77 -26.68
N LYS A 282 -17.47 -15.30 -25.77
CA LYS A 282 -16.02 -15.39 -25.95
C LYS A 282 -15.51 -16.84 -25.89
N LEU A 283 -16.04 -17.67 -24.99
CA LEU A 283 -15.68 -19.08 -24.90
C LEU A 283 -16.18 -19.88 -26.12
N GLU A 284 -17.35 -19.55 -26.65
CA GLU A 284 -17.90 -20.11 -27.90
C GLU A 284 -17.08 -19.70 -29.12
N GLU A 285 -16.56 -18.47 -29.14
CA GLU A 285 -15.62 -18.02 -30.17
C GLU A 285 -14.28 -18.77 -30.07
N GLN A 286 -13.75 -18.96 -28.87
CA GLN A 286 -12.56 -19.79 -28.62
C GLN A 286 -12.78 -21.26 -29.00
N LEU A 287 -13.97 -21.80 -28.76
CA LEU A 287 -14.35 -23.15 -29.19
C LEU A 287 -14.34 -23.24 -30.72
N ARG A 288 -14.96 -22.27 -31.42
CA ARG A 288 -14.98 -22.21 -32.89
C ARG A 288 -13.59 -22.05 -33.49
N GLU A 289 -12.73 -21.25 -32.88
CA GLU A 289 -11.33 -21.08 -33.31
C GLU A 289 -10.52 -22.36 -33.09
N LEU A 290 -10.72 -23.04 -31.96
CA LEU A 290 -10.11 -24.34 -31.67
C LEU A 290 -10.57 -25.42 -32.65
N GLU A 291 -11.85 -25.44 -33.02
CA GLU A 291 -12.40 -26.36 -34.03
C GLU A 291 -11.88 -26.07 -35.44
N ARG A 292 -11.70 -24.80 -35.81
CA ARG A 292 -11.06 -24.43 -37.09
C ARG A 292 -9.60 -24.84 -37.18
N ASN A 293 -8.87 -24.76 -36.07
CA ASN A 293 -7.45 -25.10 -36.00
C ASN A 293 -7.19 -26.57 -35.61
N LYS A 294 -8.22 -27.42 -35.61
CA LYS A 294 -8.16 -28.81 -35.16
C LYS A 294 -7.02 -29.60 -35.81
N GLU A 295 -6.89 -29.51 -37.13
CA GLU A 295 -5.89 -30.30 -37.88
C GLU A 295 -4.46 -29.86 -37.57
N ALA A 296 -4.22 -28.55 -37.45
CA ALA A 296 -2.92 -28.00 -37.07
C ALA A 296 -2.54 -28.34 -35.61
N ILE A 297 -3.52 -28.35 -34.70
CA ILE A 297 -3.29 -28.72 -33.30
C ILE A 297 -2.99 -30.22 -33.16
N LEU A 298 -3.70 -31.08 -33.90
CA LEU A 298 -3.46 -32.52 -33.90
C LEU A 298 -2.10 -32.88 -34.54
N ALA A 299 -1.71 -32.20 -35.61
CA ALA A 299 -0.39 -32.35 -36.23
C ALA A 299 0.73 -31.96 -35.23
N THR A 300 0.60 -30.80 -34.59
CA THR A 300 1.55 -30.35 -33.56
C THR A 300 1.47 -31.14 -32.25
N GLU A 301 0.45 -31.98 -32.03
CA GLU A 301 0.41 -32.95 -30.92
C GLU A 301 1.17 -34.22 -31.24
N SER A 302 1.10 -34.68 -32.50
CA SER A 302 1.80 -35.87 -32.99
C SER A 302 3.32 -35.70 -33.08
N GLU A 303 3.81 -34.46 -33.26
CA GLU A 303 5.25 -34.13 -33.33
C GLU A 303 5.91 -33.85 -31.96
N ARG A 304 5.19 -34.01 -30.84
CA ARG A 304 5.69 -33.60 -29.52
C ARG A 304 6.66 -34.62 -28.91
N HIS A 305 7.86 -34.16 -28.59
CA HIS A 305 8.78 -34.86 -27.68
C HIS A 305 8.58 -34.44 -26.22
N THR A 306 8.80 -35.39 -25.30
CA THR A 306 8.65 -35.21 -23.85
C THR A 306 9.75 -34.29 -23.30
N VAL A 307 9.47 -33.00 -23.19
CA VAL A 307 10.32 -32.04 -22.45
C VAL A 307 9.84 -31.91 -21.00
N ARG A 308 10.78 -31.71 -20.07
CA ARG A 308 10.52 -31.49 -18.64
C ARG A 308 9.63 -30.25 -18.45
N GLY A 309 8.48 -30.43 -17.81
CA GLY A 309 7.52 -29.35 -17.52
C GLY A 309 6.08 -29.88 -17.45
N ARG A 310 5.11 -28.98 -17.24
CA ARG A 310 3.69 -29.35 -17.35
C ARG A 310 3.37 -29.70 -18.80
N LYS A 311 2.86 -30.92 -19.02
CA LYS A 311 2.40 -31.35 -20.34
C LYS A 311 1.28 -30.41 -20.82
N PRO A 312 1.37 -29.83 -22.03
CA PRO A 312 0.27 -29.06 -22.59
C PRO A 312 -0.97 -29.94 -22.74
N LEU A 313 -2.15 -29.35 -22.53
CA LEU A 313 -3.44 -30.04 -22.66
C LEU A 313 -3.64 -30.51 -24.11
N THR A 314 -4.23 -31.69 -24.27
CA THR A 314 -4.61 -32.20 -25.59
C THR A 314 -5.81 -31.45 -26.15
N TYR A 315 -6.02 -31.53 -27.47
CA TYR A 315 -7.18 -30.98 -28.15
C TYR A 315 -8.49 -31.40 -27.47
N GLN A 316 -8.61 -32.68 -27.12
CA GLN A 316 -9.79 -33.21 -26.45
C GLN A 316 -9.99 -32.62 -25.05
N GLN A 317 -8.90 -32.45 -24.27
CA GLN A 317 -8.95 -31.84 -22.94
C GLN A 317 -9.26 -30.33 -22.99
N LEU A 318 -8.76 -29.62 -24.00
CA LEU A 318 -9.08 -28.21 -24.22
C LEU A 318 -10.55 -28.05 -24.60
N ARG A 319 -11.04 -28.89 -25.52
CA ARG A 319 -12.44 -28.89 -25.96
C ARG A 319 -13.39 -29.21 -24.81
N SER A 320 -13.12 -30.26 -24.02
CA SER A 320 -13.97 -30.61 -22.88
C SER A 320 -14.00 -29.50 -21.82
N SER A 321 -12.85 -28.91 -21.49
CA SER A 321 -12.77 -27.81 -20.53
C SER A 321 -13.52 -26.55 -21.01
N LEU A 322 -13.49 -26.24 -22.31
CA LEU A 322 -14.26 -25.12 -22.87
C LEU A 322 -15.77 -25.41 -22.83
N LEU A 323 -16.19 -26.62 -23.18
CA LEU A 323 -17.60 -27.03 -23.12
C LEU A 323 -18.14 -27.01 -21.69
N GLU A 324 -17.42 -27.55 -20.71
CA GLU A 324 -17.79 -27.49 -19.28
C GLU A 324 -17.95 -26.04 -18.80
N LYS A 325 -17.04 -25.15 -19.20
CA LYS A 325 -17.10 -23.72 -18.83
C LYS A 325 -18.27 -23.00 -19.50
N ILE A 326 -18.61 -23.36 -20.73
CA ILE A 326 -19.79 -22.84 -21.44
C ILE A 326 -21.05 -23.33 -20.72
N GLN A 327 -21.17 -24.64 -20.47
CA GLN A 327 -22.32 -25.24 -19.82
C GLN A 327 -22.57 -24.63 -18.42
N ALA A 328 -21.54 -24.51 -17.59
CA ALA A 328 -21.62 -23.88 -16.27
C ALA A 328 -22.06 -22.40 -16.34
N LEU A 329 -21.70 -21.66 -17.39
CA LEU A 329 -22.16 -20.29 -17.59
C LEU A 329 -23.59 -20.24 -18.13
N THR A 330 -24.02 -21.27 -18.85
CA THR A 330 -25.38 -21.39 -19.40
C THR A 330 -26.38 -21.62 -18.26
N GLU A 331 -26.05 -22.51 -17.32
CA GLU A 331 -26.81 -22.76 -16.08
C GLU A 331 -26.89 -21.55 -15.14
N LEU A 332 -25.89 -20.66 -15.18
CA LEU A 332 -25.88 -19.39 -14.44
C LEU A 332 -26.63 -18.25 -15.14
N SER A 333 -27.03 -18.45 -16.40
CA SER A 333 -27.71 -17.46 -17.24
C SER A 333 -29.17 -17.78 -17.55
N ALA A 334 -29.59 -19.04 -17.34
CA ALA A 334 -30.99 -19.45 -17.23
C ALA A 334 -31.59 -18.92 -15.91
#